data_AF-A0A1W9QHS4-F1
#
_entry.id   AF-A0A1W9QHS4-F1
#
_cell.length_a   1.000
_cell.length_b   1.000
_cell.length_c   1.000
_cell.angle_alpha   90.00
_cell.angle_beta   90.00
_cell.angle_gamma   90.00
#
_symmetry.space_group_name_H-M   'P 1'
#
loop_
_entity.id
_entity.type
_entity.pdbx_description
1 polymer ?
#
loop_
_entity_poly.entity_id
_entity_poly.type
_entity_poly.pdbx_seq_one_letter_code
_entity_poly.pdbx_strand_id
1 'polypeptide(L)'
;MQALSRAHLYPVLVRRVSFLSCALASKAVLVDRLRPPRGRSLRRCAPFRKFFIVKGPSPARAPRLDARLRPSTLARAVGLGLLSMVSMGCAVEALDQEAEPTSARVHGYLRIAERVGPVAERADALSVFVRFPDGAESPEVLSALGVHVRLPEAGACSMDPRLARSPSPEALPSSAKVELVLADLVSLGVESRGAAAERQLLVPHAFPTVGGTVGGALYTSRTRRAEDLPAGASYSLSVQGLADTAENLKFSFRLPDRLKDVTVSGIALSDLSEVERGRPLDVTWTPDEAVGESEERRVVVEIGDGTESARCVFPESDGSGTLPSSLLDRVLSRPSPLTLSLLKLTRSRAQGGGARESLDVLFEAEVSQTVRATP
;
A
#
# COMPACT_ATOMS: atom_id res chain seq x y z
N MET A 1 -17.03 -14.28 -55.09
CA MET A 1 -15.71 -13.65 -54.84
C MET A 1 -15.68 -13.19 -53.38
N GLN A 2 -15.19 -14.04 -52.47
CA GLN A 2 -14.96 -13.68 -51.07
C GLN A 2 -13.60 -14.27 -50.67
N ALA A 3 -12.67 -13.40 -50.32
CA ALA A 3 -11.30 -13.73 -49.98
C ALA A 3 -11.20 -14.09 -48.49
N LEU A 4 -10.69 -15.29 -48.23
CA LEU A 4 -10.31 -15.80 -46.92
C LEU A 4 -8.93 -15.22 -46.54
N SER A 5 -8.85 -14.51 -45.42
CA SER A 5 -7.57 -14.17 -44.78
C SER A 5 -7.39 -15.05 -43.54
N ARG A 6 -6.46 -16.00 -43.61
CA ARG A 6 -5.99 -16.82 -42.49
C ARG A 6 -4.76 -16.14 -41.90
N ALA A 7 -4.85 -15.68 -40.64
CA ALA A 7 -3.70 -15.24 -39.87
C ALA A 7 -3.14 -16.43 -39.07
N HIS A 8 -1.84 -16.71 -39.27
CA HIS A 8 -1.05 -17.69 -38.53
C HIS A 8 -0.72 -17.17 -37.13
N LEU A 9 -1.06 -17.94 -36.10
CA LEU A 9 -0.59 -17.72 -34.72
C LEU A 9 0.66 -18.58 -34.47
N TYR A 10 1.77 -17.91 -34.15
CA TYR A 10 2.97 -18.53 -33.58
C TYR A 10 2.84 -18.60 -32.05
N PRO A 11 3.16 -19.74 -31.40
CA PRO A 11 3.23 -19.79 -29.94
C PRO A 11 4.57 -19.22 -29.44
N VAL A 12 4.49 -18.17 -28.61
CA VAL A 12 5.63 -17.65 -27.82
C VAL A 12 5.78 -18.50 -26.56
N LEU A 13 6.86 -19.28 -26.51
CA LEU A 13 7.30 -20.03 -25.34
C LEU A 13 7.88 -19.06 -24.29
N VAL A 14 7.12 -18.77 -23.22
CA VAL A 14 7.64 -18.04 -22.05
C VAL A 14 8.34 -19.03 -21.12
N ARG A 15 9.66 -18.92 -21.04
CA ARG A 15 10.52 -19.65 -20.09
C ARG A 15 10.15 -19.27 -18.65
N ARG A 16 9.70 -20.25 -17.87
CA ARG A 16 9.58 -20.15 -16.41
C ARG A 16 10.96 -19.98 -15.78
N VAL A 17 11.18 -18.86 -15.09
CA VAL A 17 12.32 -18.70 -14.17
C VAL A 17 11.80 -19.00 -12.77
N SER A 18 12.19 -20.16 -12.25
CA SER A 18 11.89 -20.57 -10.87
C SER A 18 12.84 -19.85 -9.91
N PHE A 19 12.29 -18.99 -9.05
CA PHE A 19 13.03 -18.48 -7.90
C PHE A 19 13.06 -19.55 -6.80
N LEU A 20 14.24 -20.15 -6.57
CA LEU A 20 14.52 -20.95 -5.40
C LEU A 20 14.58 -20.03 -4.17
N SER A 21 13.66 -20.25 -3.22
CA SER A 21 13.70 -19.63 -1.91
C SER A 21 14.67 -20.41 -1.00
N CYS A 22 15.71 -19.74 -0.51
CA CYS A 22 16.61 -20.29 0.50
C CYS A 22 15.87 -20.43 1.84
N ALA A 23 15.55 -21.67 2.20
CA ALA A 23 15.11 -22.03 3.55
C ALA A 23 16.31 -21.96 4.52
N LEU A 24 16.30 -20.99 5.43
CA LEU A 24 17.17 -20.99 6.61
C LEU A 24 16.60 -21.97 7.64
N ALA A 25 17.33 -23.06 7.86
CA ALA A 25 17.08 -24.06 8.88
C ALA A 25 17.38 -23.47 10.28
N SER A 26 16.34 -23.19 11.06
CA SER A 26 16.46 -22.92 12.49
C SER A 26 16.59 -24.24 13.25
N LYS A 27 17.78 -24.48 13.80
CA LYS A 27 18.07 -25.58 14.74
C LYS A 27 17.15 -25.50 15.95
N ALA A 28 16.36 -26.54 16.16
CA ALA A 28 15.66 -26.80 17.41
C ALA A 28 16.67 -27.16 18.51
N VAL A 29 16.73 -26.33 19.56
CA VAL A 29 17.40 -26.69 20.81
C VAL A 29 16.38 -27.41 21.69
N LEU A 30 16.63 -28.69 21.88
CA LEU A 30 15.95 -29.56 22.83
C LEU A 30 16.27 -29.05 24.25
N VAL A 31 15.26 -28.56 24.99
CA VAL A 31 15.41 -28.31 26.43
C VAL A 31 14.54 -29.32 27.17
N ASP A 32 15.25 -30.10 27.97
CA ASP A 32 14.80 -31.27 28.70
C ASP A 32 13.90 -30.90 29.89
N ARG A 33 13.05 -31.86 30.25
CA ARG A 33 12.02 -31.79 31.30
C ARG A 33 12.65 -31.67 32.69
N LEU A 34 12.16 -30.74 33.53
CA LEU A 34 12.13 -30.93 34.98
C LEU A 34 10.81 -30.43 35.60
N ARG A 35 10.18 -31.34 36.36
CA ARG A 35 8.96 -31.16 37.16
C ARG A 35 9.16 -30.17 38.32
N PRO A 36 8.08 -29.55 38.85
CA PRO A 36 8.16 -28.58 39.93
C PRO A 36 8.05 -29.24 41.31
N PRO A 37 8.56 -28.59 42.38
CA PRO A 37 8.03 -28.76 43.72
C PRO A 37 7.16 -27.56 44.14
N ARG A 38 6.09 -27.88 44.86
CA ARG A 38 5.22 -26.97 45.60
C ARG A 38 6.01 -26.35 46.77
N GLY A 39 5.80 -25.06 47.06
CA GLY A 39 6.28 -24.47 48.33
C GLY A 39 6.18 -22.96 48.41
N ARG A 40 5.37 -22.50 49.37
CA ARG A 40 5.00 -21.12 49.77
C ARG A 40 6.13 -20.08 49.91
N SER A 41 5.66 -18.83 49.86
CA SER A 41 6.03 -17.67 50.71
C SER A 41 7.00 -16.59 50.15
N LEU A 42 6.40 -15.42 49.90
CA LEU A 42 6.86 -14.04 50.14
C LEU A 42 8.37 -13.78 50.27
N ARG A 43 8.90 -12.91 49.38
CA ARG A 43 9.62 -11.67 49.75
C ARG A 43 9.97 -10.82 48.53
N ARG A 44 9.82 -9.51 48.71
CA ARG A 44 10.29 -8.43 47.83
C ARG A 44 11.82 -8.48 47.70
N CYS A 45 12.36 -8.20 46.52
CA CYS A 45 13.63 -7.49 46.32
C CYS A 45 13.69 -6.91 44.89
N ALA A 46 14.31 -5.73 44.80
CA ALA A 46 14.36 -4.79 43.70
C ALA A 46 15.37 -5.19 42.58
N PRO A 47 15.49 -4.41 41.48
CA PRO A 47 16.03 -4.90 40.21
C PRO A 47 17.55 -4.74 40.10
N PHE A 48 18.22 -5.77 39.55
CA PHE A 48 19.58 -5.65 39.05
C PHE A 48 19.57 -5.35 37.55
N ARG A 49 19.96 -4.12 37.20
CA ARG A 49 20.43 -3.73 35.86
C ARG A 49 21.75 -4.45 35.58
N LYS A 50 21.83 -5.19 34.48
CA LYS A 50 23.10 -5.54 33.82
C LYS A 50 23.05 -5.08 32.38
N PHE A 51 23.81 -4.02 32.08
CA PHE A 51 24.13 -3.62 30.72
C PHE A 51 25.21 -4.56 30.20
N PHE A 52 24.89 -5.35 29.17
CA PHE A 52 25.90 -6.01 28.36
C PHE A 52 26.28 -5.05 27.23
N ILE A 53 27.48 -4.47 27.33
CA ILE A 53 28.11 -3.76 26.20
C ILE A 53 28.73 -4.81 25.30
N VAL A 54 28.05 -5.14 24.21
CA VAL A 54 28.62 -5.96 23.13
C VAL A 54 29.49 -5.04 22.27
N LYS A 55 30.82 -5.14 22.41
CA LYS A 55 31.79 -4.56 21.48
C LYS A 55 31.68 -5.29 20.14
N GLY A 56 31.11 -4.64 19.13
CA GLY A 56 31.13 -5.13 17.76
C GLY A 56 32.54 -5.03 17.14
N PRO A 57 32.91 -5.94 16.22
CA PRO A 57 34.19 -5.91 15.54
C PRO A 57 34.32 -4.71 14.60
N SER A 58 35.51 -4.12 14.61
CA SER A 58 35.95 -3.01 13.78
C SER A 58 35.88 -3.37 12.29
N PRO A 59 35.28 -2.54 11.41
CA PRO A 59 35.29 -2.81 9.98
C PRO A 59 36.68 -2.60 9.38
N ALA A 60 37.20 -3.66 8.76
CA ALA A 60 38.44 -3.67 8.00
C ALA A 60 38.37 -2.66 6.84
N ARG A 61 39.48 -1.93 6.66
CA ARG A 61 39.74 -1.01 5.54
C ARG A 61 39.56 -1.74 4.20
N ALA A 62 38.69 -1.20 3.35
CA ALA A 62 38.64 -1.55 1.93
C ALA A 62 39.89 -1.02 1.19
N PRO A 63 40.47 -1.77 0.25
CA PRO A 63 41.59 -1.31 -0.57
C PRO A 63 41.11 -0.30 -1.63
N ARG A 64 41.88 0.79 -1.77
CA ARG A 64 41.76 1.78 -2.84
C ARG A 64 42.17 1.13 -4.16
N LEU A 65 41.26 1.10 -5.14
CA LEU A 65 41.57 0.79 -6.53
C LEU A 65 41.83 2.10 -7.29
N ASP A 66 43.12 2.44 -7.42
CA ASP A 66 43.60 3.49 -8.31
C ASP A 66 43.60 2.97 -9.75
N ALA A 67 42.53 3.23 -10.51
CA ALA A 67 42.51 2.99 -11.96
C ALA A 67 43.08 4.21 -12.69
N ARG A 68 44.40 4.18 -12.94
CA ARG A 68 45.08 5.10 -13.88
C ARG A 68 44.75 4.67 -15.32
N LEU A 69 43.85 5.37 -15.98
CA LEU A 69 43.70 5.30 -17.44
C LEU A 69 44.68 6.28 -18.09
N ARG A 70 45.70 5.72 -18.75
CA ARG A 70 46.62 6.43 -19.64
C ARG A 70 45.92 6.68 -20.99
N PRO A 71 45.83 7.92 -21.49
CA PRO A 71 45.47 8.14 -22.89
C PRO A 71 46.71 7.90 -23.76
N SER A 72 46.64 6.89 -24.63
CA SER A 72 47.59 6.68 -25.71
C SER A 72 47.36 7.70 -26.81
N THR A 73 48.33 8.60 -26.96
CA THR A 73 48.55 9.43 -28.14
C THR A 73 49.06 8.57 -29.29
N LEU A 74 48.54 8.84 -30.50
CA LEU A 74 49.17 8.69 -31.84
C LEU A 74 48.20 8.10 -32.86
N ALA A 75 47.61 8.96 -33.69
CA ALA A 75 47.56 8.78 -35.15
C ALA A 75 47.02 10.07 -35.79
N ARG A 76 47.95 10.96 -36.17
CA ARG A 76 47.75 11.97 -37.20
C ARG A 76 47.90 11.29 -38.57
N ALA A 77 46.97 11.52 -39.49
CA ALA A 77 47.19 11.77 -40.92
C ALA A 77 45.81 11.88 -41.59
N VAL A 78 45.38 13.09 -41.96
CA VAL A 78 45.53 13.67 -43.32
C VAL A 78 44.78 12.85 -44.37
N GLY A 79 43.63 13.38 -44.76
CA GLY A 79 42.81 12.93 -45.87
C GLY A 79 41.81 14.01 -46.25
N LEU A 80 42.31 15.11 -46.82
CA LEU A 80 41.53 16.09 -47.55
C LEU A 80 41.08 15.44 -48.86
N GLY A 81 39.76 15.33 -49.07
CA GLY A 81 39.21 14.77 -50.30
C GLY A 81 37.73 15.11 -50.41
N LEU A 82 37.43 16.13 -51.22
CA LEU A 82 36.10 16.59 -51.58
C LEU A 82 35.17 15.45 -52.00
N LEU A 83 33.96 15.40 -51.45
CA LEU A 83 32.74 15.09 -52.21
C LEU A 83 31.53 15.70 -51.49
N SER A 84 31.25 16.95 -51.82
CA SER A 84 29.93 17.56 -51.70
C SER A 84 29.08 17.01 -52.83
N MET A 85 27.97 16.32 -52.51
CA MET A 85 26.72 16.40 -53.28
C MET A 85 25.62 15.51 -52.69
N VAL A 86 24.45 16.11 -52.52
CA VAL A 86 23.13 15.52 -52.24
C VAL A 86 22.87 15.07 -50.81
N SER A 87 22.65 16.06 -49.94
CA SER A 87 21.64 15.95 -48.89
C SER A 87 20.66 17.11 -49.02
N MET A 88 19.72 17.00 -49.96
CA MET A 88 18.39 17.60 -49.77
C MET A 88 17.73 16.83 -48.61
N GLY A 89 18.24 17.04 -47.40
CA GLY A 89 17.52 16.69 -46.20
C GLY A 89 16.39 17.69 -46.12
N CYS A 90 15.15 17.21 -46.13
CA CYS A 90 14.03 18.01 -45.68
C CYS A 90 14.40 18.55 -44.30
N ALA A 91 14.78 19.82 -44.23
CA ALA A 91 14.72 20.60 -43.02
C ALA A 91 13.23 20.79 -42.74
N VAL A 92 12.60 19.72 -42.25
CA VAL A 92 11.43 19.87 -41.40
C VAL A 92 12.04 20.54 -40.18
N GLU A 93 11.91 21.87 -40.11
CA GLU A 93 11.83 22.53 -38.82
C GLU A 93 10.78 21.73 -38.06
N ALA A 94 11.25 20.85 -37.18
CA ALA A 94 10.43 20.42 -36.08
C ALA A 94 10.08 21.74 -35.42
N LEU A 95 8.88 22.24 -35.73
CA LEU A 95 8.16 23.11 -34.84
C LEU A 95 8.14 22.31 -33.54
N ASP A 96 9.13 22.57 -32.69
CA ASP A 96 8.97 22.50 -31.25
C ASP A 96 7.80 23.46 -30.99
N GLN A 97 6.59 22.97 -31.26
CA GLN A 97 5.45 23.29 -30.44
C GLN A 97 5.92 22.84 -29.06
N GLU A 98 6.57 23.77 -28.35
CA GLU A 98 6.47 23.87 -26.91
C GLU A 98 4.97 23.82 -26.64
N ALA A 99 4.47 22.60 -26.51
CA ALA A 99 3.17 22.34 -25.96
C ALA A 99 3.25 23.04 -24.62
N GLU A 100 2.60 24.21 -24.56
CA GLU A 100 2.45 25.02 -23.37
C GLU A 100 2.16 24.03 -22.24
N PRO A 101 3.05 23.88 -21.25
CA PRO A 101 2.99 22.75 -20.34
C PRO A 101 1.65 22.80 -19.62
N THR A 102 0.70 21.99 -20.09
CA THR A 102 -0.58 21.81 -19.44
C THR A 102 -0.24 21.41 -18.03
N SER A 103 -0.66 22.22 -17.06
CA SER A 103 -0.19 22.15 -15.68
C SER A 103 -0.47 20.77 -15.10
N ALA A 104 0.54 19.91 -15.14
CA ALA A 104 0.43 18.53 -14.72
C ALA A 104 0.19 18.50 -13.21
N ARG A 105 -1.06 18.25 -12.81
CA ARG A 105 -1.47 18.28 -11.42
C ARG A 105 -0.82 17.15 -10.65
N VAL A 106 -0.26 17.50 -9.49
CA VAL A 106 0.20 16.51 -8.52
C VAL A 106 -1.00 16.13 -7.65
N HIS A 107 -1.13 14.83 -7.37
CA HIS A 107 -2.14 14.27 -6.49
C HIS A 107 -1.45 13.57 -5.33
N GLY A 108 -1.88 13.88 -4.12
CA GLY A 108 -1.45 13.15 -2.93
C GLY A 108 -2.39 11.98 -2.64
N TYR A 109 -1.82 10.89 -2.16
CA TYR A 109 -2.56 9.81 -1.53
C TYR A 109 -1.93 9.51 -0.18
N LEU A 110 -2.75 9.44 0.86
CA LEU A 110 -2.34 9.03 2.19
C LEU A 110 -3.26 7.91 2.67
N ARG A 111 -2.66 6.75 2.98
CA ARG A 111 -3.33 5.63 3.61
C ARG A 111 -2.84 5.46 5.03
N ILE A 112 -3.76 5.34 5.98
CA ILE A 112 -3.46 4.86 7.32
C ILE A 112 -4.31 3.62 7.56
N ALA A 113 -3.66 2.50 7.84
CA ALA A 113 -4.30 1.23 8.09
C ALA A 113 -3.97 0.73 9.49
N GLU A 114 -4.97 0.64 10.36
CA GLU A 114 -4.88 -0.02 11.66
C GLU A 114 -5.52 -1.41 11.59
N ARG A 115 -4.85 -2.39 12.16
CA ARG A 115 -5.31 -3.78 12.23
C ARG A 115 -5.32 -4.27 13.66
N VAL A 116 -6.48 -4.77 14.08
CA VAL A 116 -6.75 -5.33 15.40
C VAL A 116 -7.13 -6.79 15.22
N GLY A 117 -6.45 -7.69 15.91
CA GLY A 117 -6.73 -9.12 15.78
C GLY A 117 -5.83 -10.00 16.64
N PRO A 118 -5.89 -11.33 16.47
CA PRO A 118 -5.29 -12.29 17.40
C PRO A 118 -3.75 -12.36 17.38
N VAL A 119 -3.10 -11.82 16.34
CA VAL A 119 -1.63 -11.91 16.18
C VAL A 119 -0.92 -10.74 16.88
N ALA A 120 -1.34 -9.51 16.57
CA ALA A 120 -0.89 -8.27 17.21
C ALA A 120 -1.70 -7.10 16.64
N GLU A 121 -1.90 -6.06 17.44
CA GLU A 121 -2.34 -4.77 16.92
C GLU A 121 -1.19 -4.11 16.14
N ARG A 122 -1.46 -3.68 14.92
CA ARG A 122 -0.47 -3.06 14.02
C ARG A 122 -1.13 -1.89 13.30
N ALA A 123 -0.40 -0.81 13.12
CA ALA A 123 -0.82 0.24 12.22
C ALA A 123 0.30 0.62 11.26
N ASP A 124 -0.03 1.06 10.06
CA ASP A 124 0.92 1.62 9.10
C ASP A 124 0.36 2.85 8.41
N ALA A 125 1.26 3.80 8.14
CA ALA A 125 0.97 4.96 7.29
C ALA A 125 1.79 4.85 6.01
N LEU A 126 1.15 5.13 4.88
CA LEU A 126 1.73 5.16 3.54
C LEU A 126 1.29 6.43 2.84
N SER A 127 2.23 7.21 2.31
CA SER A 127 1.93 8.37 1.46
C SER A 127 2.66 8.27 0.12
N VAL A 128 2.01 8.76 -0.93
CA VAL A 128 2.59 8.87 -2.27
C VAL A 128 2.07 10.14 -2.93
N PHE A 129 2.92 10.78 -3.72
CA PHE A 129 2.55 11.92 -4.56
C PHE A 129 2.72 11.50 -6.01
N VAL A 130 1.67 11.62 -6.80
CA VAL A 130 1.63 11.12 -8.17
C VAL A 130 1.24 12.26 -9.09
N ARG A 131 2.02 12.45 -10.14
CA ARG A 131 1.65 13.30 -11.27
C ARG A 131 1.05 12.41 -12.35
N PHE A 132 -0.22 12.62 -12.66
CA PHE A 132 -0.90 11.90 -13.72
C PHE A 132 -0.75 12.64 -15.05
N PRO A 133 -0.69 11.93 -16.19
CA PRO A 133 -0.88 12.55 -17.48
C PRO A 133 -2.32 13.03 -17.63
N ASP A 134 -2.55 14.05 -18.47
CA ASP A 134 -3.87 14.58 -18.72
C ASP A 134 -4.86 13.48 -19.15
N GLY A 135 -6.05 13.49 -18.55
CA GLY A 135 -7.12 12.53 -18.86
C GLY A 135 -6.99 11.15 -18.20
N ALA A 136 -5.91 10.86 -17.47
CA ALA A 136 -5.84 9.62 -16.67
C ALA A 136 -6.66 9.75 -15.37
N GLU A 137 -7.52 8.76 -15.11
CA GLU A 137 -8.26 8.70 -13.85
C GLU A 137 -7.35 8.23 -12.71
N SER A 138 -7.27 9.03 -11.65
CA SER A 138 -6.42 8.75 -10.49
C SER A 138 -6.64 7.37 -9.86
N PRO A 139 -7.88 6.85 -9.67
CA PRO A 139 -8.10 5.58 -8.98
C PRO A 139 -7.52 4.36 -9.70
N GLU A 140 -7.52 4.35 -11.03
CA GLU A 140 -7.02 3.23 -11.83
C GLU A 140 -5.50 3.13 -11.75
N VAL A 141 -4.83 4.27 -11.89
CA VAL A 141 -3.37 4.36 -11.76
C VAL A 141 -2.94 4.01 -10.33
N LEU A 142 -3.62 4.55 -9.32
CA LEU A 142 -3.33 4.22 -7.91
C LEU A 142 -3.59 2.73 -7.60
N SER A 143 -4.58 2.12 -8.25
CA SER A 143 -4.83 0.67 -8.13
C SER A 143 -3.72 -0.15 -8.78
N ALA A 144 -3.24 0.27 -9.96
CA ALA A 144 -2.13 -0.37 -10.67
C ALA A 144 -0.81 -0.27 -9.89
N LEU A 145 -0.60 0.84 -9.17
CA LEU A 145 0.51 1.04 -8.24
C LEU A 145 0.37 0.22 -6.95
N GLY A 146 -0.78 -0.44 -6.72
CA GLY A 146 -1.06 -1.20 -5.51
C GLY A 146 -1.25 -0.33 -4.26
N VAL A 147 -1.38 0.99 -4.43
CA VAL A 147 -1.59 1.91 -3.30
C VAL A 147 -3.07 2.03 -2.97
N HIS A 148 -3.95 1.95 -3.97
CA HIS A 148 -5.40 1.99 -3.79
C HIS A 148 -6.04 0.59 -3.79
N VAL A 149 -7.00 0.37 -2.90
CA VAL A 149 -7.80 -0.86 -2.89
C VAL A 149 -9.05 -0.65 -3.74
N ARG A 150 -9.16 -1.41 -4.84
CA ARG A 150 -10.40 -1.52 -5.60
C ARG A 150 -11.41 -2.30 -4.78
N LEU A 151 -12.54 -1.67 -4.50
CA LEU A 151 -13.64 -2.24 -3.74
C LEU A 151 -14.84 -2.44 -4.66
N PRO A 152 -15.68 -3.46 -4.40
CA PRO A 152 -17.01 -3.54 -4.98
C PRO A 152 -17.83 -2.26 -4.77
N GLU A 153 -18.87 -2.10 -5.58
CA GLU A 153 -19.90 -1.11 -5.33
C GLU A 153 -20.56 -1.36 -3.96
N ALA A 154 -21.10 -0.31 -3.34
CA ALA A 154 -21.82 -0.45 -2.09
C ALA A 154 -23.04 -1.36 -2.29
N GLY A 155 -23.26 -2.30 -1.37
CA GLY A 155 -24.26 -3.36 -1.48
C GLY A 155 -23.83 -4.57 -2.33
N ALA A 156 -22.63 -4.56 -2.91
CA ALA A 156 -22.15 -5.64 -3.76
C ALA A 156 -21.09 -6.50 -3.06
N CYS A 157 -21.02 -7.76 -3.51
CA CYS A 157 -20.00 -8.73 -3.12
C CYS A 157 -19.20 -9.20 -4.34
N SER A 158 -17.90 -9.42 -4.16
CA SER A 158 -17.04 -10.02 -5.17
C SER A 158 -16.07 -11.02 -4.56
N MET A 159 -15.78 -12.10 -5.29
CA MET A 159 -14.59 -12.90 -5.00
C MET A 159 -13.33 -12.05 -5.22
N ASP A 160 -12.36 -12.11 -4.31
CA ASP A 160 -11.11 -11.39 -4.49
C ASP A 160 -10.22 -12.13 -5.50
N PRO A 161 -9.98 -11.56 -6.69
CA PRO A 161 -9.13 -12.21 -7.68
C PRO A 161 -7.66 -12.28 -7.24
N ARG A 162 -7.23 -11.46 -6.26
CA ARG A 162 -5.82 -11.30 -5.88
C ARG A 162 -5.21 -12.56 -5.27
N LEU A 163 -6.01 -13.41 -4.63
CA LEU A 163 -5.55 -14.73 -4.15
C LEU A 163 -5.58 -15.78 -5.26
N ALA A 164 -6.51 -15.66 -6.21
CA ALA A 164 -6.69 -16.65 -7.26
C ALA A 164 -5.59 -16.59 -8.33
N ARG A 165 -5.11 -15.39 -8.69
CA ARG A 165 -3.94 -15.15 -9.57
C ARG A 165 -3.38 -13.77 -9.23
N SER A 166 -2.05 -13.60 -9.15
CA SER A 166 -1.46 -12.26 -9.17
C SER A 166 -2.08 -11.54 -10.37
N PRO A 167 -2.78 -10.41 -10.17
CA PRO A 167 -3.38 -9.71 -11.28
C PRO A 167 -2.25 -9.44 -12.26
N SER A 168 -2.37 -9.99 -13.48
CA SER A 168 -1.54 -9.48 -14.57
C SER A 168 -1.78 -7.99 -14.55
N PRO A 169 -0.75 -7.15 -14.31
CA PRO A 169 -0.95 -5.72 -14.23
C PRO A 169 -1.69 -5.34 -15.49
N GLU A 170 -2.93 -4.89 -15.32
CA GLU A 170 -3.74 -4.38 -16.42
C GLU A 170 -2.87 -3.28 -16.99
N ALA A 171 -2.34 -3.52 -18.19
CA ALA A 171 -1.20 -2.77 -18.67
C ALA A 171 -1.65 -1.32 -18.71
N LEU A 172 -1.04 -0.46 -17.88
CA LEU A 172 -1.19 0.97 -18.02
C LEU A 172 -0.99 1.28 -19.50
N PRO A 173 -1.86 2.09 -20.12
CA PRO A 173 -1.72 2.40 -21.53
C PRO A 173 -0.26 2.81 -21.78
N SER A 174 0.38 2.19 -22.76
CA SER A 174 1.85 2.26 -22.95
C SER A 174 2.40 3.69 -23.12
N SER A 175 1.51 4.67 -23.33
CA SER A 175 1.79 6.10 -23.45
C SER A 175 1.67 6.89 -22.14
N ALA A 176 1.06 6.35 -21.08
CA ALA A 176 0.88 7.06 -19.82
C ALA A 176 2.17 6.98 -18.97
N LYS A 177 2.94 8.07 -18.95
CA LYS A 177 4.06 8.23 -18.01
C LYS A 177 3.49 8.67 -16.67
N VAL A 178 3.56 7.80 -15.68
CA VAL A 178 3.13 8.09 -14.31
C VAL A 178 4.37 8.42 -13.49
N GLU A 179 4.48 9.65 -13.01
CA GLU A 179 5.63 10.09 -12.22
C GLU A 179 5.26 10.12 -10.74
N LEU A 180 6.05 9.45 -9.88
CA LEU A 180 5.94 9.60 -8.44
C LEU A 180 6.82 10.77 -8.03
N VAL A 181 6.19 11.86 -7.61
CA VAL A 181 6.87 13.12 -7.29
C VAL A 181 7.57 12.99 -5.94
N LEU A 182 8.84 13.40 -5.89
CA LEU A 182 9.61 13.43 -4.66
C LEU A 182 9.27 14.70 -3.85
N ALA A 183 9.10 14.50 -2.56
CA ALA A 183 9.08 15.54 -1.53
C ALA A 183 10.32 15.42 -0.64
N ASP A 184 10.89 16.55 -0.24
CA ASP A 184 12.05 16.61 0.66
C ASP A 184 11.70 16.09 2.07
N LEU A 185 10.51 16.47 2.56
CA LEU A 185 10.05 16.10 3.90
C LEU A 185 8.56 15.79 3.90
N VAL A 186 8.22 14.63 4.44
CA VAL A 186 6.83 14.23 4.68
C VAL A 186 6.71 13.85 6.16
N SER A 187 5.81 14.52 6.87
CA SER A 187 5.57 14.28 8.29
C SER A 187 4.08 14.16 8.58
N LEU A 188 3.76 13.30 9.53
CA LEU A 188 2.42 13.06 10.02
C LEU A 188 2.36 13.52 11.48
N GLY A 189 1.57 14.54 11.77
CA GLY A 189 1.21 14.94 13.12
C GLY A 189 0.02 14.13 13.61
N VAL A 190 0.10 13.59 14.82
CA VAL A 190 -0.97 12.81 15.47
C VAL A 190 -1.48 13.59 16.68
N GLU A 191 -2.75 13.96 16.64
CA GLU A 191 -3.46 14.65 17.73
C GLU A 191 -4.43 13.66 18.37
N SER A 192 -4.00 13.07 19.49
CA SER A 192 -4.83 12.21 20.33
C SER A 192 -5.48 13.02 21.46
N ARG A 193 -6.69 12.63 21.90
CA ARG A 193 -7.43 13.35 22.94
C ARG A 193 -6.57 13.53 24.21
N GLY A 194 -6.20 14.78 24.49
CA GLY A 194 -5.47 15.15 25.72
C GLY A 194 -3.94 14.95 25.66
N ALA A 195 -3.38 14.55 24.52
CA ALA A 195 -1.93 14.48 24.31
C ALA A 195 -1.45 15.64 23.43
N ALA A 196 -0.20 16.08 23.63
CA ALA A 196 0.43 17.01 22.69
C ALA A 196 0.60 16.34 21.32
N ALA A 197 0.48 17.11 20.25
CA ALA A 197 0.63 16.60 18.89
C ALA A 197 2.01 15.96 18.70
N GLU A 198 2.06 14.65 18.48
CA GLU A 198 3.30 13.94 18.19
C GLU A 198 3.57 14.01 16.68
N ARG A 199 4.82 14.33 16.30
CA ARG A 199 5.21 14.39 14.89
C ARG A 199 6.03 13.16 14.51
N GLN A 200 5.53 12.39 13.56
CA GLN A 200 6.22 11.26 12.97
C GLN A 200 6.74 11.61 11.58
N LEU A 201 8.03 11.40 11.32
CA LEU A 201 8.59 11.52 9.98
C LEU A 201 8.32 10.24 9.18
N LEU A 202 7.77 10.38 7.98
CA LEU A 202 7.63 9.26 7.05
C LEU A 202 8.94 9.06 6.28
N VAL A 203 9.36 7.80 6.15
CA VAL A 203 10.62 7.43 5.49
C VAL A 203 10.39 7.19 4.02
N PRO A 204 11.17 7.84 3.13
CA PRO A 204 11.08 7.58 1.70
C PRO A 204 11.67 6.20 1.36
N HIS A 205 11.00 5.50 0.46
CA HIS A 205 11.41 4.25 -0.15
C HIS A 205 11.37 4.43 -1.66
N ALA A 206 12.50 4.22 -2.32
CA ALA A 206 12.57 4.26 -3.77
C ALA A 206 11.61 3.20 -4.35
N PHE A 207 10.74 3.63 -5.25
CA PHE A 207 9.87 2.71 -5.99
C PHE A 207 10.64 2.16 -7.19
N PRO A 208 10.70 0.82 -7.37
CA PRO A 208 11.44 0.24 -8.46
C PRO A 208 10.84 0.69 -9.80
N THR A 209 11.70 1.04 -10.74
CA THR A 209 11.25 1.43 -12.08
C THR A 209 10.78 0.21 -12.85
N VAL A 210 9.46 -0.03 -12.85
CA VAL A 210 8.85 -1.11 -13.63
C VAL A 210 8.68 -0.62 -15.06
N GLY A 211 9.38 -1.24 -16.02
CA GLY A 211 9.21 -0.93 -17.44
C GLY A 211 9.61 0.48 -17.90
N GLY A 212 10.34 1.24 -17.07
CA GLY A 212 10.73 2.62 -17.40
C GLY A 212 9.62 3.68 -17.22
N THR A 213 8.40 3.27 -16.83
CA THR A 213 7.22 4.14 -16.86
C THR A 213 6.85 4.75 -15.52
N VAL A 214 7.23 4.12 -14.40
CA VAL A 214 6.94 4.60 -13.04
C VAL A 214 8.25 4.74 -12.27
N GLY A 215 8.54 5.93 -11.74
CA GLY A 215 9.71 6.16 -10.90
C GLY A 215 9.45 7.23 -9.83
N GLY A 216 10.13 7.11 -8.69
CA GLY A 216 10.12 8.07 -7.59
C GLY A 216 10.11 7.40 -6.21
N ALA A 217 9.35 7.92 -5.24
CA ALA A 217 9.34 7.39 -3.87
C ALA A 217 7.93 7.22 -3.26
N LEU A 218 7.84 6.25 -2.35
CA LEU A 218 6.73 6.07 -1.40
C LEU A 218 7.22 6.41 -0.01
N TYR A 219 6.37 7.02 0.83
CA TYR A 219 6.72 7.42 2.19
C TYR A 219 5.99 6.53 3.19
N THR A 220 6.70 5.88 4.13
CA THR A 220 6.04 4.99 5.12
C THR A 220 6.40 5.30 6.56
N SER A 221 5.53 4.94 7.50
CA SER A 221 5.83 5.05 8.94
C SER A 221 7.01 4.15 9.33
N ARG A 222 7.90 4.64 10.20
CA ARG A 222 9.04 3.86 10.72
C ARG A 222 8.58 2.75 11.65
N THR A 223 7.68 3.11 12.54
CA THR A 223 7.07 2.19 13.50
C THR A 223 5.75 1.71 12.93
N ARG A 224 5.39 0.49 13.31
CA ARG A 224 4.14 -0.15 12.89
C ARG A 224 3.25 -0.54 14.06
N ARG A 225 3.33 0.23 15.14
CA ARG A 225 2.57 -0.02 16.37
C ARG A 225 1.24 0.70 16.28
N ALA A 226 0.16 0.03 16.67
CA ALA A 226 -1.17 0.66 16.71
C ALA A 226 -1.21 1.87 17.66
N GLU A 227 -0.44 1.83 18.75
CA GLU A 227 -0.32 2.93 19.72
C GLU A 227 0.19 4.25 19.09
N ASP A 228 1.03 4.16 18.05
CA ASP A 228 1.62 5.34 17.40
C ASP A 228 0.66 5.96 16.35
N LEU A 229 -0.33 5.19 15.89
CA LEU A 229 -1.32 5.58 14.87
C LEU A 229 -2.72 5.10 15.29
N PRO A 230 -3.29 5.65 16.39
CA PRO A 230 -4.56 5.19 16.93
C PRO A 230 -5.77 5.57 16.08
N ALA A 231 -6.76 4.66 15.98
CA ALA A 231 -8.13 4.94 15.52
C ALA A 231 -8.73 6.16 16.22
N GLY A 232 -9.62 6.84 15.51
CA GLY A 232 -10.39 7.97 16.04
C GLY A 232 -9.61 9.28 16.21
N ALA A 233 -8.28 9.26 16.11
CA ALA A 233 -7.43 10.43 16.27
C ALA A 233 -7.47 11.37 15.05
N SER A 234 -7.13 12.63 15.30
CA SER A 234 -6.95 13.64 14.25
C SER A 234 -5.50 13.61 13.78
N TYR A 235 -5.32 13.71 12.48
CA TYR A 235 -4.01 13.64 11.83
C TYR A 235 -3.78 14.90 11.00
N SER A 236 -2.53 15.33 10.94
CA SER A 236 -2.10 16.37 10.01
C SER A 236 -0.93 15.90 9.14
N LEU A 237 -1.14 15.83 7.83
CA LEU A 237 -0.08 15.57 6.87
C LEU A 237 0.60 16.89 6.52
N SER A 238 1.91 17.00 6.73
CA SER A 238 2.71 18.14 6.27
C SER A 238 3.74 17.69 5.24
N VAL A 239 3.79 18.39 4.11
CA VAL A 239 4.64 18.07 2.95
C VAL A 239 5.48 19.30 2.61
N GLN A 240 6.79 19.10 2.42
CA GLN A 240 7.73 20.15 2.03
C GLN A 240 8.57 19.69 0.85
N GLY A 241 8.97 20.63 -0.01
CA GLY A 241 9.84 20.38 -1.15
C GLY A 241 9.22 19.46 -2.21
N LEU A 242 7.89 19.44 -2.32
CA LEU A 242 7.23 18.79 -3.44
C LEU A 242 7.52 19.61 -4.69
N ALA A 243 8.03 18.97 -5.75
CA ALA A 243 8.42 19.65 -6.98
C ALA A 243 7.33 20.63 -7.46
N ASP A 244 7.75 21.82 -7.89
CA ASP A 244 6.90 22.90 -8.41
C ASP A 244 6.01 23.63 -7.37
N THR A 245 5.99 23.16 -6.13
CA THR A 245 5.34 23.88 -5.01
C THR A 245 6.35 24.64 -4.16
N ALA A 246 6.16 25.96 -4.02
CA ALA A 246 7.02 26.82 -3.20
C ALA A 246 6.64 26.83 -1.71
N GLU A 247 5.49 26.27 -1.35
CA GLU A 247 4.88 26.38 -0.02
C GLU A 247 4.82 25.04 0.71
N ASN A 248 4.90 25.10 2.04
CA ASN A 248 4.67 23.93 2.89
C ASN A 248 3.17 23.62 2.90
N LEU A 249 2.80 22.45 2.38
CA LEU A 249 1.41 22.02 2.32
C LEU A 249 1.06 21.31 3.63
N LYS A 250 -0.08 21.66 4.21
CA LYS A 250 -0.62 21.01 5.41
C LYS A 250 -2.07 20.63 5.18
N PHE A 251 -2.37 19.37 5.48
CA PHE A 251 -3.71 18.81 5.39
C PHE A 251 -4.10 18.23 6.74
N SER A 252 -5.38 18.29 7.07
CA SER A 252 -5.91 17.69 8.30
C SER A 252 -7.02 16.71 7.93
N PHE A 253 -7.04 15.56 8.59
CA PHE A 253 -8.06 14.54 8.42
C PHE A 253 -8.21 13.76 9.72
N ARG A 254 -9.31 13.02 9.88
CA ARG A 254 -9.56 12.21 11.07
C ARG A 254 -9.66 10.75 10.68
N LEU A 255 -8.98 9.88 11.43
CA LEU A 255 -9.11 8.43 11.27
C LEU A 255 -10.44 8.00 11.89
N PRO A 256 -11.22 7.09 11.25
CA PRO A 256 -12.46 6.61 11.84
C PRO A 256 -12.17 5.90 13.16
N ASP A 257 -13.14 5.93 14.07
CA ASP A 257 -13.13 5.08 15.25
C ASP A 257 -13.27 3.60 14.83
N ARG A 258 -12.80 2.67 15.67
CA ARG A 258 -13.05 1.23 15.49
C ARG A 258 -14.58 0.98 15.44
N LEU A 259 -15.03 -0.01 14.67
CA LEU A 259 -16.43 -0.43 14.69
C LEU A 259 -16.82 -0.88 16.11
N LYS A 260 -18.04 -0.53 16.51
CA LYS A 260 -18.61 -0.81 17.83
C LYS A 260 -19.72 -1.84 17.71
N ASP A 261 -19.89 -2.62 18.78
CA ASP A 261 -20.98 -3.60 18.92
C ASP A 261 -21.10 -4.54 17.72
N VAL A 262 -19.95 -4.95 17.17
CA VAL A 262 -19.92 -5.80 15.98
C VAL A 262 -20.42 -7.19 16.34
N THR A 263 -21.48 -7.65 15.67
CA THR A 263 -21.97 -9.02 15.77
C THR A 263 -22.06 -9.71 14.41
N VAL A 264 -21.96 -11.02 14.45
CA VAL A 264 -22.01 -11.94 13.31
C VAL A 264 -23.03 -13.01 13.64
N SER A 265 -24.16 -13.03 12.93
CA SER A 265 -25.35 -13.83 13.23
C SER A 265 -25.79 -13.71 14.70
N GLY A 266 -25.69 -12.50 15.26
CA GLY A 266 -26.03 -12.20 16.65
C GLY A 266 -24.95 -12.57 17.69
N ILE A 267 -23.83 -13.15 17.27
CA ILE A 267 -22.69 -13.48 18.14
C ILE A 267 -21.69 -12.33 18.08
N ALA A 268 -21.20 -11.84 19.22
CA ALA A 268 -20.18 -10.79 19.25
C ALA A 268 -18.92 -11.23 18.47
N LEU A 269 -18.33 -10.34 17.68
CA LEU A 269 -17.19 -10.68 16.82
C LEU A 269 -16.04 -11.33 17.60
N SER A 270 -15.74 -10.82 18.82
CA SER A 270 -14.70 -11.36 19.69
C SER A 270 -14.93 -12.80 20.16
N ASP A 271 -16.20 -13.22 20.19
CA ASP A 271 -16.64 -14.52 20.71
C ASP A 271 -16.93 -15.50 19.56
N LEU A 272 -16.85 -15.04 18.31
CA LEU A 272 -17.06 -15.85 17.12
C LEU A 272 -15.96 -16.90 16.98
N SER A 273 -16.33 -18.15 17.18
CA SER A 273 -15.45 -19.31 17.03
C SER A 273 -15.87 -20.22 15.87
N GLU A 274 -17.15 -20.18 15.46
CA GLU A 274 -17.72 -21.03 14.41
C GLU A 274 -18.60 -20.22 13.46
N VAL A 275 -18.64 -20.63 12.18
CA VAL A 275 -19.51 -20.04 11.14
C VAL A 275 -20.26 -21.15 10.43
N GLU A 276 -21.60 -21.12 10.47
CA GLU A 276 -22.43 -22.14 9.84
C GLU A 276 -22.42 -22.03 8.31
N ARG A 277 -22.16 -23.14 7.62
CA ARG A 277 -22.22 -23.22 6.15
C ARG A 277 -23.66 -23.25 5.62
N GLY A 278 -23.85 -22.91 4.35
CA GLY A 278 -25.15 -22.97 3.68
C GLY A 278 -26.17 -21.93 4.16
N ARG A 279 -25.85 -21.11 5.17
CA ARG A 279 -26.67 -20.00 5.63
C ARG A 279 -26.01 -18.67 5.29
N PRO A 280 -26.80 -17.62 5.02
CA PRO A 280 -26.27 -16.25 4.96
C PRO A 280 -25.62 -15.88 6.29
N LEU A 281 -24.60 -15.02 6.23
CA LEU A 281 -23.92 -14.48 7.41
C LEU A 281 -24.35 -13.04 7.58
N ASP A 282 -25.17 -12.77 8.58
CA ASP A 282 -25.60 -11.41 8.92
C ASP A 282 -24.55 -10.75 9.80
N VAL A 283 -24.14 -9.54 9.44
CA VAL A 283 -23.15 -8.76 10.18
C VAL A 283 -23.81 -7.45 10.58
N THR A 284 -23.67 -7.06 11.85
CA THR A 284 -24.20 -5.79 12.35
C THR A 284 -23.14 -5.01 13.11
N TRP A 285 -23.31 -3.69 13.16
CA TRP A 285 -22.45 -2.75 13.89
C TRP A 285 -23.25 -1.49 14.28
N THR A 286 -22.76 -0.75 15.26
CA THR A 286 -23.32 0.57 15.60
C THR A 286 -22.78 1.63 14.63
N PRO A 287 -23.64 2.31 13.85
CA PRO A 287 -23.22 3.41 12.97
C PRO A 287 -22.66 4.60 13.75
N ASP A 288 -21.71 5.32 13.17
CA ASP A 288 -21.24 6.58 13.74
C ASP A 288 -22.12 7.77 13.27
N GLU A 289 -22.82 8.42 14.20
CA GLU A 289 -23.72 9.55 13.90
C GLU A 289 -22.99 10.88 13.59
N ALA A 290 -21.69 10.98 13.90
CA ALA A 290 -20.97 12.26 13.94
C ALA A 290 -20.17 12.55 12.65
N VAL A 291 -20.84 12.78 11.53
CA VAL A 291 -20.16 12.85 10.20
C VAL A 291 -20.56 14.07 9.38
N GLY A 292 -19.57 14.71 8.76
CA GLY A 292 -19.79 15.73 7.75
C GLY A 292 -20.13 15.13 6.38
N GLU A 293 -20.97 15.82 5.60
CA GLU A 293 -21.51 15.35 4.31
C GLU A 293 -20.45 15.00 3.24
N SER A 294 -19.18 15.35 3.44
CA SER A 294 -18.10 15.17 2.47
C SER A 294 -17.31 13.87 2.60
N GLU A 295 -17.60 13.03 3.59
CA GLU A 295 -16.88 11.77 3.84
C GLU A 295 -17.64 10.56 3.30
N GLU A 296 -16.99 9.78 2.44
CA GLU A 296 -17.53 8.48 2.02
C GLU A 296 -17.10 7.40 3.02
N ARG A 297 -18.07 6.75 3.67
CA ARG A 297 -17.83 5.71 4.68
C ARG A 297 -18.43 4.38 4.29
N ARG A 298 -17.61 3.35 4.34
CA ARG A 298 -17.98 1.98 3.95
C ARG A 298 -17.49 0.99 4.99
N VAL A 299 -18.27 -0.07 5.21
CA VAL A 299 -17.83 -1.26 5.92
C VAL A 299 -17.55 -2.34 4.88
N VAL A 300 -16.33 -2.83 4.87
CA VAL A 300 -15.91 -3.96 4.02
C VAL A 300 -15.83 -5.19 4.90
N VAL A 301 -16.60 -6.21 4.56
CA VAL A 301 -16.49 -7.53 5.19
C VAL A 301 -15.68 -8.42 4.28
N GLU A 302 -14.48 -8.77 4.73
CA GLU A 302 -13.60 -9.71 4.05
C GLU A 302 -13.63 -11.07 4.76
N ILE A 303 -13.87 -12.11 3.98
CA ILE A 303 -13.93 -13.49 4.44
C ILE A 303 -12.97 -14.33 3.59
N GLY A 304 -12.15 -15.17 4.22
CA GLY A 304 -11.22 -16.00 3.47
C GLY A 304 -10.65 -17.16 4.27
N ASP A 305 -10.25 -18.21 3.57
CA ASP A 305 -9.67 -19.44 4.14
C ASP A 305 -8.14 -19.54 3.91
N GLY A 306 -7.55 -18.46 3.38
CA GLY A 306 -6.15 -18.36 2.98
C GLY A 306 -5.88 -18.79 1.52
N THR A 307 -6.83 -19.44 0.86
CA THR A 307 -6.75 -19.81 -0.56
C THR A 307 -7.75 -19.06 -1.42
N GLU A 308 -8.96 -18.89 -0.92
CA GLU A 308 -9.98 -18.03 -1.50
C GLU A 308 -10.35 -16.95 -0.51
N SER A 309 -10.73 -15.79 -1.03
CA SER A 309 -11.38 -14.75 -0.24
C SER A 309 -12.45 -14.06 -1.05
N ALA A 310 -13.37 -13.43 -0.33
CA ALA A 310 -14.41 -12.60 -0.89
C ALA A 310 -14.54 -11.32 -0.05
N ARG A 311 -14.97 -10.25 -0.71
CA ARG A 311 -15.24 -8.97 -0.08
C ARG A 311 -16.66 -8.54 -0.39
N CYS A 312 -17.39 -8.15 0.62
CA CYS A 312 -18.67 -7.45 0.49
C CYS A 312 -18.52 -6.04 1.05
N VAL A 313 -19.17 -5.07 0.41
CA VAL A 313 -19.08 -3.65 0.80
C VAL A 313 -20.46 -3.16 1.14
N PHE A 314 -20.61 -2.52 2.29
CA PHE A 314 -21.87 -1.96 2.77
C PHE A 314 -21.67 -0.48 3.13
N PRO A 315 -22.68 0.39 2.94
CA PRO A 315 -22.69 1.71 3.55
C PRO A 315 -22.56 1.59 5.08
N GLU A 316 -21.70 2.41 5.70
CA GLU A 316 -21.52 2.33 7.16
C GLU A 316 -22.77 2.76 7.93
N SER A 317 -23.57 3.65 7.35
CA SER A 317 -24.86 4.13 7.87
C SER A 317 -25.92 3.04 8.03
N ASP A 318 -25.81 1.93 7.30
CA ASP A 318 -26.84 0.87 7.31
C ASP A 318 -26.78 0.05 8.60
N GLY A 319 -25.68 0.11 9.35
CA GLY A 319 -25.48 -0.64 10.60
C GLY A 319 -25.50 -2.16 10.44
N SER A 320 -25.60 -2.64 9.20
CA SER A 320 -25.75 -4.06 8.91
C SER A 320 -25.40 -4.40 7.47
N GLY A 321 -25.10 -5.67 7.22
CA GLY A 321 -24.88 -6.24 5.91
C GLY A 321 -24.97 -7.76 5.95
N THR A 322 -25.41 -8.38 4.86
CA THR A 322 -25.56 -9.84 4.77
C THR A 322 -24.65 -10.40 3.70
N LEU A 323 -23.83 -11.39 4.04
CA LEU A 323 -23.04 -12.15 3.07
C LEU A 323 -23.89 -13.33 2.57
N PRO A 324 -24.08 -13.47 1.24
CA PRO A 324 -24.92 -14.54 0.69
C PRO A 324 -24.29 -15.92 0.91
N SER A 325 -25.11 -16.93 1.21
CA SER A 325 -24.67 -18.31 1.43
C SER A 325 -23.87 -18.88 0.25
N SER A 326 -24.24 -18.53 -0.98
CA SER A 326 -23.54 -18.99 -2.19
C SER A 326 -22.08 -18.53 -2.27
N LEU A 327 -21.76 -17.38 -1.67
CA LEU A 327 -20.39 -16.86 -1.56
C LEU A 327 -19.64 -17.57 -0.42
N LEU A 328 -20.31 -17.80 0.70
CA LEU A 328 -19.76 -18.54 1.84
C LEU A 328 -19.43 -19.98 1.46
N ASP A 329 -20.32 -20.68 0.77
CA ASP A 329 -20.10 -22.06 0.32
C ASP A 329 -18.91 -22.20 -0.62
N ARG A 330 -18.61 -21.15 -1.40
CA ARG A 330 -17.43 -21.10 -2.27
C ARG A 330 -16.15 -20.96 -1.43
N VAL A 331 -16.09 -19.94 -0.58
CA VAL A 331 -14.92 -19.67 0.28
C VAL A 331 -14.69 -20.81 1.29
N LEU A 332 -15.76 -21.39 1.83
CA LEU A 332 -15.74 -22.48 2.81
C LEU A 332 -15.79 -23.86 2.16
N SER A 333 -15.46 -23.98 0.87
CA SER A 333 -15.43 -25.27 0.18
C SER A 333 -14.50 -26.30 0.83
N ARG A 334 -13.57 -25.86 1.69
CA ARG A 334 -12.64 -26.69 2.46
C ARG A 334 -12.84 -26.51 3.98
N PRO A 335 -12.50 -27.53 4.80
CA PRO A 335 -12.49 -27.41 6.25
C PRO A 335 -11.18 -26.73 6.71
N SER A 336 -11.05 -25.43 6.41
CA SER A 336 -9.92 -24.58 6.81
C SER A 336 -10.40 -23.56 7.85
N PRO A 337 -9.56 -23.15 8.82
CA PRO A 337 -9.86 -21.98 9.63
C PRO A 337 -10.10 -20.77 8.73
N LEU A 338 -11.24 -20.13 8.91
CA LEU A 338 -11.63 -18.93 8.20
C LEU A 338 -11.13 -17.70 8.97
N THR A 339 -10.77 -16.68 8.21
CA THR A 339 -10.51 -15.34 8.72
C THR A 339 -11.67 -14.45 8.31
N LEU A 340 -12.32 -13.82 9.28
CA LEU A 340 -13.32 -12.79 9.07
C LEU A 340 -12.72 -11.46 9.50
N SER A 341 -12.69 -10.49 8.59
CA SER A 341 -12.20 -9.14 8.85
C SER A 341 -13.27 -8.13 8.49
N LEU A 342 -13.57 -7.23 9.40
CA LEU A 342 -14.40 -6.06 9.13
C LEU A 342 -13.51 -4.85 9.07
N LEU A 343 -13.57 -4.11 7.96
CA LEU A 343 -12.77 -2.92 7.72
C LEU A 343 -13.70 -1.73 7.61
N LYS A 344 -13.53 -0.75 8.48
CA LYS A 344 -14.13 0.57 8.30
C LYS A 344 -13.22 1.41 7.43
N LEU A 345 -13.76 1.84 6.28
CA LEU A 345 -13.08 2.67 5.31
C LEU A 345 -13.70 4.06 5.32
N THR A 346 -12.88 5.08 5.49
CA THR A 346 -13.26 6.48 5.24
C THR A 346 -12.42 7.03 4.12
N ARG A 347 -13.07 7.66 3.14
CA ARG A 347 -12.41 8.43 2.08
C ARG A 347 -12.82 9.88 2.16
N SER A 348 -11.83 10.76 2.12
CA SER A 348 -12.06 12.19 2.04
C SER A 348 -11.06 12.83 1.08
N ARG A 349 -11.43 13.97 0.51
CA ARG A 349 -10.55 14.79 -0.32
C ARG A 349 -10.28 16.09 0.41
N ALA A 350 -9.03 16.52 0.41
CA ALA A 350 -8.69 17.89 0.76
C ALA A 350 -7.93 18.53 -0.38
N GLN A 351 -8.21 19.81 -0.61
CA GLN A 351 -7.47 20.64 -1.53
C GLN A 351 -6.60 21.57 -0.71
N GLY A 352 -5.32 21.61 -1.03
CA GLY A 352 -4.35 22.50 -0.40
C GLY A 352 -3.52 23.12 -1.50
N GLY A 353 -3.27 24.42 -1.44
CA GLY A 353 -2.53 25.09 -2.51
C GLY A 353 -2.07 26.47 -2.10
N GLY A 354 -0.92 26.85 -2.65
CA GLY A 354 -0.46 28.22 -2.72
C GLY A 354 -1.06 28.93 -3.93
N ALA A 355 -0.67 30.19 -4.16
CA ALA A 355 -1.27 31.05 -5.19
C ALA A 355 -1.17 30.55 -6.65
N ARG A 356 -0.43 29.47 -6.93
CA ARG A 356 -0.15 28.98 -8.30
C ARG A 356 -0.49 27.53 -8.58
N GLU A 357 -0.61 26.67 -7.57
CA GLU A 357 -0.87 25.25 -7.76
C GLU A 357 -1.76 24.68 -6.65
N SER A 358 -2.74 23.86 -7.04
CA SER A 358 -3.61 23.10 -6.13
C SER A 358 -3.16 21.65 -6.08
N LEU A 359 -2.81 21.16 -4.89
CA LEU A 359 -2.61 19.74 -4.58
C LEU A 359 -3.93 19.16 -4.07
N ASP A 360 -4.47 18.20 -4.83
CA ASP A 360 -5.59 17.38 -4.40
C ASP A 360 -5.06 16.15 -3.66
N VAL A 361 -5.41 16.00 -2.38
CA VAL A 361 -5.01 14.83 -1.59
C VAL A 361 -6.22 13.96 -1.29
N LEU A 362 -6.13 12.69 -1.67
CA LEU A 362 -7.07 11.64 -1.29
C LEU A 362 -6.58 10.97 0.00
N PHE A 363 -7.37 11.08 1.06
CA PHE A 363 -7.17 10.34 2.30
C PHE A 363 -7.95 9.06 2.25
N GLU A 364 -7.29 7.94 2.52
CA GLU A 364 -7.92 6.65 2.74
C GLU A 364 -7.55 6.14 4.13
N ALA A 365 -8.56 6.00 4.96
CA ALA A 365 -8.40 5.54 6.32
C ALA A 365 -9.04 4.18 6.46
N GLU A 366 -8.29 3.21 6.99
CA GLU A 366 -8.72 1.83 7.17
C GLU A 366 -8.50 1.42 8.62
N VAL A 367 -9.57 0.94 9.27
CA VAL A 367 -9.48 0.33 10.60
C VAL A 367 -10.12 -1.04 10.51
N SER A 368 -9.33 -2.10 10.69
CA SER A 368 -9.79 -3.48 10.55
C SER A 368 -9.81 -4.23 11.88
N GLN A 369 -10.87 -4.99 12.13
CA GLN A 369 -10.97 -5.97 13.22
C GLN A 369 -11.06 -7.36 12.62
N THR A 370 -10.20 -8.27 13.04
CA THR A 370 -10.06 -9.62 12.47
C THR A 370 -10.18 -10.69 13.53
N VAL A 371 -10.95 -11.74 13.22
CA VAL A 371 -11.07 -12.96 14.03
C VAL A 371 -10.87 -14.21 13.18
N ARG A 372 -10.59 -15.33 13.86
CA ARG A 372 -10.49 -16.65 13.23
C ARG A 372 -11.62 -17.52 13.76
N ALA A 373 -12.31 -18.19 12.85
CA ALA A 373 -13.39 -19.12 13.19
C ALA A 373 -13.26 -20.41 12.36
N THR A 374 -13.88 -21.49 12.83
CA THR A 374 -14.00 -22.74 12.10
C THR A 374 -15.35 -22.83 11.37
N PRO A 375 -15.38 -23.46 10.19
CA PRO A 375 -16.59 -23.56 9.38
C PRO A 375 -17.45 -24.78 9.72
#